data_AF-A0A6F9AKF0-F1
#
_entry.id   AF-A0A6F9AKF0-F1
#
_cell.length_a   1.000
_cell.length_b   1.000
_cell.length_c   1.000
_cell.angle_alpha   90.00
_cell.angle_beta   90.00
_cell.angle_gamma   90.00
#
_symmetry.space_group_name_H-M   'P 1'
#
loop_
_entity.id
_entity.type
_entity.pdbx_description
1 polymer ?
#
loop_
_entity_poly.entity_id
_entity_poly.type
_entity_poly.pdbx_seq_one_letter_code
_entity_poly.pdbx_strand_id
1 'polypeptide(L)'
;MGGLFQRNVLVAAAVCCSVLVPSVLGSPVLAQEPIRCAPCSPEKMSECPAVAPGCAEVLQEPGCGCCLACALKTGDLCGIYTAPCGSRLRCTPRPGDLRPLHSLTRGQAVCTEIPEPERSPVPQNPDQGEVDNAETENAAMVSDPGSSLYLPGHSKPFDPRAAADAQESMKAKVNAIRKKLVEQCESSLDGQKGSV
;
A
#
# COMPACT_ATOMS: atom_id res chain seq x y z
N MET A 1 -48.94 34.17 21.53
CA MET A 1 -47.59 34.38 20.95
C MET A 1 -46.68 33.15 21.18
N GLY A 2 -47.14 31.92 20.90
CA GLY A 2 -46.33 30.69 21.11
C GLY A 2 -45.83 30.00 19.84
N GLY A 3 -46.42 30.30 18.68
CA GLY A 3 -46.15 29.58 17.43
C GLY A 3 -44.86 29.97 16.70
N LEU A 4 -44.38 31.21 16.84
CA LEU A 4 -43.13 31.64 16.18
C LEU A 4 -41.90 31.03 16.85
N PHE A 5 -41.93 30.86 18.16
CA PHE A 5 -40.80 30.32 18.92
C PHE A 5 -40.57 28.84 18.60
N GLN A 6 -41.63 28.04 18.55
CA GLN A 6 -41.56 26.63 18.11
C GLN A 6 -41.07 26.48 16.68
N ARG A 7 -41.49 27.39 15.78
CA ARG A 7 -41.06 27.36 14.37
C ARG A 7 -39.57 27.69 14.23
N ASN A 8 -39.08 28.67 14.99
CA ASN A 8 -37.66 29.05 15.00
C ASN A 8 -36.77 27.97 15.63
N VAL A 9 -37.24 27.28 16.68
CA VAL A 9 -36.54 26.15 17.31
C VAL A 9 -36.46 24.94 16.35
N LEU A 10 -37.54 24.63 15.63
CA LEU A 10 -37.54 23.56 14.63
C LEU A 10 -36.62 23.87 13.44
N VAL A 11 -36.58 25.12 12.98
CA VAL A 11 -35.68 25.56 11.91
C VAL A 11 -34.21 25.53 12.37
N ALA A 12 -33.91 25.98 13.59
CA ALA A 12 -32.57 25.92 14.15
C ALA A 12 -32.08 24.46 14.35
N ALA A 13 -32.96 23.56 14.81
CA ALA A 13 -32.64 22.14 14.94
C ALA A 13 -32.38 21.48 13.58
N ALA A 14 -33.18 21.81 12.55
CA ALA A 14 -32.97 21.29 11.19
C ALA A 14 -31.66 21.78 10.56
N VAL A 15 -31.28 23.04 10.79
CA VAL A 15 -30.02 23.62 10.32
C VAL A 15 -28.81 23.05 11.08
N CYS A 16 -28.92 22.85 12.40
CA CYS A 16 -27.85 22.21 13.18
C CYS A 16 -27.64 20.74 12.79
N CYS A 17 -28.71 19.99 12.52
CA CYS A 17 -28.59 18.60 12.07
C CYS A 17 -27.95 18.45 10.68
N SER A 18 -28.05 19.46 9.81
CA SER A 18 -27.43 19.43 8.47
C SER A 18 -25.96 19.89 8.49
N VAL A 19 -25.52 20.61 9.52
CA VAL A 19 -24.12 21.06 9.69
C VAL A 19 -23.29 20.08 10.54
N LEU A 20 -23.93 19.28 11.40
CA LEU A 20 -23.25 18.35 12.32
C LEU A 20 -23.08 16.93 11.81
N VAL A 21 -23.48 16.61 10.58
CA VAL A 21 -23.06 15.37 9.94
C VAL A 21 -21.72 15.65 9.28
N PRO A 22 -20.57 15.28 9.89
CA PRO A 22 -19.35 15.18 9.11
C PRO A 22 -19.68 14.19 8.00
N SER A 23 -19.75 14.70 6.77
CA SER A 23 -19.77 13.88 5.57
C SER A 23 -18.43 13.16 5.55
N VAL A 24 -18.33 12.05 6.27
CA VAL A 24 -17.31 11.04 6.05
C VAL A 24 -17.70 10.34 4.74
N LEU A 25 -17.68 11.10 3.64
CA LEU A 25 -17.48 10.52 2.32
C LEU A 25 -15.98 10.18 2.24
N GLY A 26 -15.56 9.24 3.09
CA GLY A 26 -14.49 8.35 2.68
C GLY A 26 -15.04 7.63 1.45
N SER A 27 -14.47 7.90 0.28
CA SER A 27 -14.77 7.08 -0.89
C SER A 27 -14.54 5.62 -0.49
N PRO A 28 -15.51 4.71 -0.71
CA PRO A 28 -15.18 3.30 -0.66
C PRO A 28 -14.16 3.09 -1.77
N VAL A 29 -12.87 3.06 -1.41
CA VAL A 29 -11.86 2.46 -2.27
C VAL A 29 -12.22 0.99 -2.27
N LEU A 30 -13.17 0.62 -3.13
CA LEU A 30 -13.38 -0.77 -3.52
C LEU A 30 -12.01 -1.23 -3.97
N ALA A 31 -11.41 -2.15 -3.22
CA ALA A 31 -10.15 -2.77 -3.58
C ALA A 31 -10.33 -3.31 -4.99
N GLN A 32 -9.77 -2.59 -5.97
CA GLN A 32 -9.89 -2.98 -7.36
C GLN A 32 -9.24 -4.35 -7.48
N GLU A 33 -9.97 -5.31 -8.05
CA GLU A 33 -9.46 -6.65 -8.23
C GLU A 33 -8.14 -6.58 -9.03
N PRO A 34 -7.08 -7.29 -8.61
CA PRO A 34 -5.79 -7.17 -9.25
C PRO A 34 -5.87 -7.44 -10.75
N ILE A 35 -5.12 -6.68 -11.55
CA ILE A 35 -5.05 -6.94 -12.99
C ILE A 35 -4.45 -8.33 -13.23
N ARG A 36 -5.12 -9.13 -14.05
CA ARG A 36 -4.72 -10.47 -14.46
C ARG A 36 -4.77 -10.59 -15.98
N CYS A 37 -3.95 -11.47 -16.53
CA CYS A 37 -4.11 -11.89 -17.92
C CYS A 37 -5.45 -12.60 -18.09
N ALA A 38 -6.05 -12.49 -19.27
CA ALA A 38 -7.18 -13.32 -19.64
C ALA A 38 -6.75 -14.80 -19.68
N PRO A 39 -7.62 -15.74 -19.30
CA PRO A 39 -7.32 -17.17 -19.42
C PRO A 39 -7.12 -17.56 -20.89
N CYS A 40 -6.17 -18.45 -21.14
CA CYS A 40 -5.94 -19.01 -22.47
C CYS A 40 -7.07 -19.96 -22.86
N SER A 41 -7.58 -19.81 -24.09
CA SER A 41 -8.58 -20.74 -24.63
C SER A 41 -7.89 -22.00 -25.18
N PRO A 42 -8.54 -23.17 -25.13
CA PRO A 42 -7.95 -24.42 -25.62
C PRO A 42 -7.64 -24.35 -27.13
N GLU A 43 -8.43 -23.59 -27.90
CA GLU A 43 -8.19 -23.37 -29.33
C GLU A 43 -6.89 -22.61 -29.57
N LYS A 44 -6.59 -21.58 -28.78
CA LYS A 44 -5.31 -20.88 -28.91
C LYS A 44 -4.11 -21.74 -28.53
N MET A 45 -4.29 -22.61 -27.53
CA MET A 45 -3.22 -23.49 -27.08
C MET A 45 -2.91 -24.58 -28.11
N SER A 46 -3.91 -25.05 -28.87
CA SER A 46 -3.68 -26.04 -29.94
C SER A 46 -3.02 -25.45 -31.20
N GLU A 47 -3.10 -24.13 -31.39
CA GLU A 47 -2.42 -23.42 -32.48
C GLU A 47 -0.95 -23.08 -32.19
N CYS A 48 -0.47 -23.31 -30.96
CA CYS A 48 0.88 -22.94 -30.56
C CYS A 48 1.96 -23.72 -31.33
N PRO A 49 3.07 -23.05 -31.72
CA PRO A 49 4.17 -23.72 -32.39
C PRO A 49 4.86 -24.71 -31.45
N ALA A 50 5.41 -25.78 -32.04
CA ALA A 50 6.25 -26.71 -31.29
C ALA A 50 7.51 -26.01 -30.78
N VAL A 51 7.84 -26.24 -29.51
CA VAL A 51 9.07 -25.75 -28.88
C VAL A 51 10.28 -26.44 -29.54
N ALA A 52 11.34 -25.68 -29.79
CA ALA A 52 12.54 -26.20 -30.46
C ALA A 52 13.13 -27.41 -29.70
N PRO A 53 13.64 -28.44 -30.43
CA PRO A 53 14.24 -29.60 -29.79
C PRO A 53 15.52 -29.19 -29.03
N GLY A 54 15.74 -29.80 -27.86
CA GLY A 54 16.95 -29.54 -27.06
C GLY A 54 16.86 -28.37 -26.09
N CYS A 55 15.66 -27.82 -25.87
CA CYS A 55 15.45 -26.83 -24.82
C CYS A 55 15.54 -27.49 -23.43
N ALA A 56 16.47 -26.97 -22.61
CA ALA A 56 16.72 -27.50 -21.27
C ALA A 56 15.54 -27.26 -20.32
N GLU A 57 14.84 -26.13 -20.51
CA GLU A 57 13.68 -25.74 -19.74
C GLU A 57 12.68 -25.02 -20.65
N VAL A 58 11.39 -25.28 -20.43
CA VAL A 58 10.28 -24.76 -21.21
C VAL A 58 9.35 -24.01 -20.27
N LEU A 59 9.06 -22.76 -20.60
CA LEU A 59 8.26 -21.84 -19.78
C LEU A 59 7.18 -21.18 -20.64
N GLN A 60 6.19 -20.58 -20.01
CA GLN A 60 5.20 -19.78 -20.71
C GLN A 60 5.84 -18.54 -21.34
N GLU A 61 5.35 -18.14 -22.50
CA GLU A 61 5.73 -16.88 -23.15
C GLU A 61 5.58 -15.68 -22.21
N PRO A 62 6.37 -14.60 -22.43
CA PRO A 62 6.28 -13.40 -21.60
C PRO A 62 4.91 -12.73 -21.69
N GLY A 63 4.55 -11.99 -20.62
CA GLY A 63 3.32 -11.22 -20.57
C GLY A 63 2.09 -12.12 -20.44
N CYS A 64 1.18 -12.04 -21.42
CA CYS A 64 -0.04 -12.85 -21.48
C CYS A 64 -0.03 -13.84 -22.66
N GLY A 65 1.16 -14.27 -23.10
CA GLY A 65 1.28 -15.29 -24.13
C GLY A 65 0.71 -16.63 -23.66
N CYS A 66 0.09 -17.37 -24.58
CA CYS A 66 -0.54 -18.66 -24.28
C CYS A 66 0.34 -19.85 -24.70
N CYS A 67 1.42 -19.59 -25.44
CA CYS A 67 2.31 -20.63 -25.91
C CYS A 67 3.50 -20.80 -24.99
N LEU A 68 4.30 -21.81 -25.32
CA LEU A 68 5.52 -22.15 -24.60
C LEU A 68 6.74 -21.63 -25.36
N ALA A 69 7.75 -21.20 -24.62
CA ALA A 69 9.03 -20.75 -25.12
C ALA A 69 10.17 -21.45 -24.37
N CYS A 70 11.32 -21.59 -25.04
CA CYS A 70 12.53 -22.07 -24.39
C CYS A 70 13.06 -21.02 -23.42
N ALA A 71 13.45 -21.46 -22.23
CA ALA A 71 14.04 -20.57 -21.25
C ALA A 71 15.47 -20.13 -21.67
N LEU A 72 15.78 -18.87 -21.40
CA LEU A 72 17.12 -18.29 -21.58
C LEU A 72 18.07 -18.73 -20.46
N LYS A 73 19.34 -18.89 -20.80
CA LYS A 73 20.40 -19.34 -19.89
C LYS A 73 21.07 -18.16 -19.20
N THR A 74 21.85 -18.43 -18.16
CA THR A 74 22.66 -17.42 -17.48
C THR A 74 23.55 -16.68 -18.49
N GLY A 75 23.51 -15.35 -18.46
CA GLY A 75 24.27 -14.47 -19.35
C GLY A 75 23.61 -14.14 -20.68
N ASP A 76 22.56 -14.84 -21.08
CA ASP A 76 21.81 -14.53 -22.30
C ASP A 76 21.13 -13.15 -22.21
N LEU A 77 21.01 -12.49 -23.36
CA LEU A 77 20.28 -11.22 -23.47
C LEU A 77 18.79 -11.42 -23.25
N CYS A 78 18.19 -10.59 -22.40
CA CYS A 78 16.79 -10.69 -22.02
C CYS A 78 16.13 -9.30 -21.90
N GLY A 79 14.80 -9.30 -21.82
CA GLY A 79 13.98 -8.13 -21.63
C GLY A 79 12.52 -8.47 -21.34
N ILE A 80 11.67 -7.44 -21.30
CA ILE A 80 10.23 -7.58 -20.99
C ILE A 80 9.48 -8.37 -22.06
N TYR A 81 9.94 -8.27 -23.31
CA TYR A 81 9.31 -8.90 -24.48
C TYR A 81 10.13 -10.08 -25.04
N THR A 82 11.16 -10.53 -24.32
CA THR A 82 11.97 -11.68 -24.74
C THR A 82 11.46 -12.97 -24.09
N ALA A 83 11.98 -14.11 -24.54
CA ALA A 83 11.80 -15.37 -23.82
C ALA A 83 12.20 -15.22 -22.32
N PRO A 84 11.52 -15.97 -21.42
CA PRO A 84 11.80 -15.90 -19.99
C PRO A 84 13.18 -16.47 -19.66
N CYS A 85 13.83 -15.94 -18.62
CA CYS A 85 15.00 -16.59 -18.04
C CYS A 85 14.61 -17.90 -17.35
N GLY A 86 15.50 -18.88 -17.35
CA GLY A 86 15.29 -20.16 -16.67
C GLY A 86 15.14 -20.05 -15.16
N SER A 87 14.81 -21.18 -14.55
CA SER A 87 14.69 -21.35 -13.12
C SER A 87 15.91 -20.80 -12.38
N ARG A 88 15.66 -20.10 -11.26
CA ARG A 88 16.67 -19.41 -10.43
C ARG A 88 17.37 -18.22 -11.11
N LEU A 89 16.94 -17.82 -12.30
CA LEU A 89 17.45 -16.63 -12.98
C LEU A 89 16.41 -15.51 -13.01
N ARG A 90 16.88 -14.28 -13.04
CA ARG A 90 16.08 -13.07 -13.24
C ARG A 90 16.68 -12.23 -14.36
N CYS A 91 15.83 -11.64 -15.18
CA CYS A 91 16.28 -10.66 -16.16
C CYS A 91 16.63 -9.35 -15.45
N THR A 92 17.91 -9.01 -15.40
CA THR A 92 18.41 -7.82 -14.70
C THR A 92 19.20 -6.91 -15.64
N PRO A 93 19.03 -5.58 -15.55
CA PRO A 93 19.89 -4.62 -16.24
C PRO A 93 21.36 -4.84 -15.84
N ARG A 94 22.29 -4.57 -16.75
CA ARG A 94 23.72 -4.71 -16.47
C ARG A 94 24.16 -3.72 -15.39
N PRO A 95 25.14 -4.06 -14.53
CA PRO A 95 25.71 -3.10 -13.60
C PRO A 95 26.25 -1.87 -14.34
N GLY A 96 25.91 -0.66 -13.86
CA GLY A 96 26.34 0.60 -14.48
C GLY A 96 25.53 1.06 -15.69
N ASP A 97 24.43 0.36 -16.02
CA ASP A 97 23.57 0.75 -17.13
C ASP A 97 22.87 2.10 -16.85
N LEU A 98 23.09 3.08 -17.72
CA LEU A 98 22.59 4.44 -17.54
C LEU A 98 21.06 4.53 -17.72
N ARG A 99 20.45 3.55 -18.39
CA ARG A 99 19.01 3.54 -18.68
C ARG A 99 18.38 2.15 -18.42
N PRO A 100 18.30 1.69 -17.16
CA PRO A 100 17.92 0.30 -16.84
C PRO A 100 16.58 -0.16 -17.41
N LEU A 101 15.55 0.69 -17.35
CA LEU A 101 14.23 0.38 -17.93
C LEU A 101 14.25 0.33 -19.46
N HIS A 102 15.10 1.15 -20.10
CA HIS A 102 15.23 1.11 -21.55
C HIS A 102 15.90 -0.18 -22.00
N SER A 103 16.94 -0.62 -21.31
CA SER A 103 17.62 -1.88 -21.62
C SER A 103 16.70 -3.09 -21.47
N LEU A 104 15.83 -3.10 -20.44
CA LEU A 104 14.80 -4.14 -20.28
C LEU A 104 13.78 -4.14 -21.42
N THR A 105 13.31 -2.98 -21.87
CA THR A 105 12.36 -2.89 -22.99
C THR A 105 13.00 -3.23 -24.34
N ARG A 106 14.31 -3.05 -24.47
CA ARG A 106 15.08 -3.36 -25.69
C ARG A 106 15.68 -4.77 -25.73
N GLY A 107 15.52 -5.58 -24.69
CA GLY A 107 16.11 -6.92 -24.65
C GLY A 107 17.63 -6.91 -24.44
N GLN A 108 18.17 -5.89 -23.77
CA GLN A 108 19.61 -5.68 -23.56
C GLN A 108 20.08 -5.98 -22.13
N ALA A 109 19.13 -6.34 -21.25
CA ALA A 109 19.41 -6.88 -19.92
C ALA A 109 19.96 -8.31 -20.04
N VAL A 110 20.34 -8.92 -18.91
CA VAL A 110 20.92 -10.27 -18.87
C VAL A 110 20.25 -11.16 -17.83
N CYS A 111 20.15 -12.45 -18.12
CA CYS A 111 19.71 -13.43 -17.15
C CYS A 111 20.81 -13.68 -16.10
N THR A 112 20.54 -13.32 -14.85
CA THR A 112 21.47 -13.46 -13.71
C THR A 112 20.85 -14.28 -12.60
N GLU A 113 21.67 -14.96 -11.81
CA GLU A 113 21.20 -15.71 -10.63
C GLU A 113 20.45 -14.81 -9.65
N ILE A 114 19.36 -15.32 -9.09
CA ILE A 114 18.63 -14.66 -8.01
C ILE A 114 19.46 -14.87 -6.73
N PRO A 115 19.93 -13.81 -6.06
CA PRO A 115 20.67 -13.97 -4.82
C PRO A 115 19.76 -14.64 -3.78
N GLU A 116 20.26 -15.71 -3.16
CA GLU A 116 19.57 -16.33 -2.04
C GLU A 116 19.51 -15.33 -0.88
N PRO A 117 18.37 -15.21 -0.17
CA PRO A 117 18.35 -14.44 1.06
C PRO A 117 19.32 -15.12 2.03
N GLU A 118 20.44 -14.47 2.34
CA GLU A 118 21.30 -14.92 3.42
C GLU A 118 20.45 -15.06 4.68
N ARG A 119 20.40 -16.27 5.24
CA ARG A 119 19.84 -16.47 6.57
C ARG A 119 20.74 -15.73 7.53
N SER A 120 20.44 -14.47 7.83
CA SER A 120 21.09 -13.77 8.93
C SER A 120 21.03 -14.66 10.17
N PRO A 121 22.15 -14.93 10.84
CA PRO A 121 22.13 -15.63 12.12
C PRO A 121 21.24 -14.82 13.07
N VAL A 122 20.15 -15.42 13.52
CA VAL A 122 19.37 -14.90 14.65
C VAL A 122 20.36 -14.78 15.82
N PRO A 123 20.57 -13.59 16.41
CA PRO A 123 21.33 -13.50 17.65
C PRO A 123 20.56 -14.26 18.73
N GLN A 124 21.07 -15.43 19.12
CA GLN A 124 20.60 -16.13 20.30
C GLN A 124 21.00 -15.26 21.49
N ASN A 125 20.05 -14.59 22.12
CA ASN A 125 20.23 -14.06 23.46
C ASN A 125 20.11 -15.24 24.44
N PRO A 126 21.16 -15.62 25.17
CA PRO A 126 21.01 -16.48 26.31
C PRO A 126 20.69 -15.58 27.51
N ASP A 127 19.49 -15.72 28.06
CA ASP A 127 19.19 -15.68 29.49
C ASP A 127 17.75 -15.20 29.70
N GLN A 128 16.84 -16.15 29.96
CA GLN A 128 15.68 -15.88 30.80
C GLN A 128 15.21 -17.19 31.39
N GLY A 129 15.57 -17.40 32.65
CA GLY A 129 15.02 -18.43 33.51
C GLY A 129 13.52 -18.21 33.77
N GLU A 130 12.82 -19.32 33.92
CA GLU A 130 11.46 -19.47 34.46
C GLU A 130 11.24 -18.68 35.76
N VAL A 131 10.12 -17.95 35.87
CA VAL A 131 9.21 -18.00 37.03
C VAL A 131 7.76 -17.69 36.60
N ASP A 132 6.87 -18.45 37.24
CA ASP A 132 5.43 -18.68 37.20
C ASP A 132 4.42 -17.50 37.18
N ASN A 133 3.18 -17.90 36.85
CA ASN A 133 1.91 -17.19 36.72
C ASN A 133 1.47 -16.28 37.89
N ALA A 134 0.78 -15.18 37.58
CA ALA A 134 -0.48 -14.75 38.22
C ALA A 134 -1.14 -13.57 37.48
N GLU A 135 -2.47 -13.58 37.50
CA GLU A 135 -3.44 -12.69 36.84
C GLU A 135 -3.31 -11.18 37.15
N THR A 136 -3.76 -10.33 36.21
CA THR A 136 -4.74 -9.22 36.42
C THR A 136 -4.72 -8.21 35.25
N GLU A 137 -5.85 -8.19 34.52
CA GLU A 137 -6.61 -7.03 33.99
C GLU A 137 -5.97 -5.95 33.07
N ASN A 138 -6.60 -5.83 31.90
CA ASN A 138 -6.85 -4.61 31.10
C ASN A 138 -5.69 -3.85 30.45
N ALA A 139 -5.44 -4.14 29.17
CA ALA A 139 -5.51 -3.14 28.08
C ALA A 139 -5.37 -3.85 26.73
N ALA A 140 -6.41 -3.78 25.89
CA ALA A 140 -6.36 -4.24 24.52
C ALA A 140 -5.42 -3.32 23.70
N MET A 141 -4.19 -3.76 23.49
CA MET A 141 -3.33 -3.23 22.43
C MET A 141 -3.60 -4.04 21.16
N VAL A 142 -4.43 -3.48 20.29
CA VAL A 142 -4.56 -3.93 18.90
C VAL A 142 -3.20 -3.71 18.24
N SER A 143 -2.42 -4.79 18.12
CA SER A 143 -1.28 -4.81 17.20
C SER A 143 -1.84 -5.10 15.81
N ASP A 144 -1.94 -4.05 14.99
CA ASP A 144 -2.20 -4.19 13.56
C ASP A 144 -0.94 -4.73 12.88
N PRO A 145 -0.95 -5.90 12.23
CA PRO A 145 0.18 -6.41 11.48
C PRO A 145 0.22 -5.67 10.13
N GLY A 146 0.69 -4.43 10.17
CA GLY A 146 0.96 -3.60 9.00
C GLY A 146 2.10 -4.20 8.19
N SER A 147 1.72 -4.96 7.16
CA SER A 147 2.55 -5.57 6.12
C SER A 147 3.65 -4.63 5.63
N SER A 148 4.90 -4.90 6.02
CA SER A 148 6.06 -4.20 5.47
C SER A 148 6.54 -4.89 4.19
N LEU A 149 6.04 -4.41 3.06
CA LEU A 149 6.69 -4.59 1.76
C LEU A 149 7.92 -3.69 1.71
N TYR A 150 9.05 -4.16 2.23
CA TYR A 150 10.33 -3.47 2.05
C TYR A 150 10.79 -3.59 0.59
N LEU A 151 10.66 -2.50 -0.16
CA LEU A 151 11.47 -2.24 -1.35
C LEU A 151 12.80 -1.62 -0.90
N PRO A 152 13.94 -2.31 -1.05
CA PRO A 152 15.22 -1.74 -0.68
C PRO A 152 15.61 -0.66 -1.69
N GLY A 153 15.83 0.58 -1.23
CA GLY A 153 16.62 1.50 -2.05
C GLY A 153 16.62 2.97 -1.69
N HIS A 154 15.56 3.60 -1.17
CA HIS A 154 15.50 5.08 -1.08
C HIS A 154 14.78 5.67 0.15
N SER A 155 14.49 4.90 1.19
CA SER A 155 13.92 5.48 2.41
C SER A 155 15.01 6.12 3.27
N LYS A 156 14.93 7.45 3.44
CA LYS A 156 15.60 8.14 4.55
C LYS A 156 15.22 7.43 5.87
N PRO A 157 16.13 7.34 6.84
CA PRO A 157 15.84 6.71 8.13
C PRO A 157 14.54 7.27 8.70
N PHE A 158 13.67 6.39 9.20
CA PHE A 158 12.52 6.79 9.98
C PHE A 158 13.05 7.52 11.21
N ASP A 159 12.80 8.82 11.31
CA ASP A 159 13.18 9.62 12.48
C ASP A 159 11.97 9.68 13.43
N PRO A 160 12.03 8.99 14.58
CA PRO A 160 10.93 8.97 15.55
C PRO A 160 10.58 10.36 16.08
N ARG A 161 11.53 11.31 16.09
CA ARG A 161 11.28 12.68 16.54
C ARG A 161 10.49 13.48 15.52
N ALA A 162 10.82 13.36 14.24
CA ALA A 162 10.08 14.04 13.17
C ALA A 162 8.61 13.57 13.10
N ALA A 163 8.35 12.30 13.37
CA ALA A 163 6.99 11.77 13.47
C ALA A 163 6.22 12.32 14.69
N ALA A 164 6.88 12.42 15.86
CA ALA A 164 6.30 12.99 17.06
C ALA A 164 5.97 14.49 16.90
N ASP A 165 6.89 15.27 16.32
CA ASP A 165 6.71 16.71 16.07
C ASP A 165 5.55 16.96 15.09
N ALA A 166 5.43 16.13 14.05
CA ALA A 166 4.30 16.20 13.11
C ALA A 166 2.97 15.90 13.80
N GLN A 167 2.94 14.89 14.68
CA GLN A 167 1.74 14.53 15.44
C GLN A 167 1.33 15.63 16.44
N GLU A 168 2.30 16.27 17.10
CA GLU A 168 2.05 17.39 18.00
C GLU A 168 1.54 18.63 17.25
N SER A 169 2.13 18.93 16.09
CA SER A 169 1.67 20.01 15.20
C SER A 169 0.23 19.78 14.71
N MET A 170 -0.10 18.55 14.30
CA MET A 170 -1.46 18.17 13.92
C MET A 170 -2.43 18.34 15.09
N LYS A 171 -2.06 17.91 16.30
CA LYS A 171 -2.87 18.08 17.51
C LYS A 171 -3.11 19.55 17.85
N ALA A 172 -2.08 20.39 17.72
CA ALA A 172 -2.19 21.83 17.95
C ALA A 172 -3.17 22.49 16.96
N LYS A 173 -3.11 22.13 15.67
CA LYS A 173 -4.04 22.61 14.65
C LYS A 173 -5.49 22.18 14.93
N VAL A 174 -5.71 20.92 15.31
CA VAL A 174 -7.04 20.42 15.68
C VAL A 174 -7.59 21.16 16.90
N ASN A 175 -6.77 21.41 17.91
CA ASN A 175 -7.18 22.18 19.09
C ASN A 175 -7.51 23.64 18.76
N ALA A 176 -6.78 24.27 17.83
CA ALA A 176 -7.07 25.62 17.37
C ALA A 176 -8.41 25.69 16.61
N ILE A 177 -8.68 24.71 15.74
CA ILE A 177 -9.97 24.60 15.04
C ILE A 177 -11.11 24.41 16.04
N ARG A 178 -10.94 23.50 17.02
CA ARG A 178 -11.93 23.28 18.08
C ARG A 178 -12.21 24.55 18.87
N LYS A 179 -11.17 25.29 19.25
CA LYS A 179 -11.32 26.56 19.98
C LYS A 179 -12.05 27.61 19.15
N LYS A 180 -11.72 27.71 17.85
CA LYS A 180 -12.41 28.62 16.93
C LYS A 180 -13.88 28.28 16.76
N LEU A 181 -14.22 26.99 16.71
CA LEU A 181 -15.61 26.52 16.63
C LEU A 181 -16.40 26.88 17.89
N VAL A 182 -15.77 26.73 19.07
CA VAL A 182 -16.37 27.11 20.36
C VAL A 182 -16.59 28.62 20.45
N GLU A 183 -15.59 29.43 20.07
CA GLU A 183 -15.70 30.90 20.02
C GLU A 183 -16.82 31.35 19.04
N GLN A 184 -16.97 30.66 17.91
CA GLN A 184 -18.04 30.92 16.94
C GLN A 184 -19.42 30.60 17.51
N CYS A 185 -19.56 29.50 18.25
CA CYS A 185 -20.80 29.14 18.94
C CYS A 185 -21.17 30.13 20.05
N GLU A 186 -20.19 30.63 20.82
CA GLU A 186 -20.41 31.61 21.89
C GLU A 186 -20.88 32.97 21.33
N SER A 187 -20.22 33.46 20.27
CA SER A 187 -20.62 34.73 19.60
C SER A 187 -22.01 34.68 18.94
N SER A 188 -22.49 33.48 18.57
CA SER A 188 -23.83 33.29 18.02
C SER A 188 -24.94 33.28 19.08
N LEU A 189 -24.60 33.13 20.36
CA LEU A 189 -25.57 33.11 21.47
C LEU A 189 -25.81 34.50 22.09
N ASP A 190 -24.86 35.43 21.98
CA ASP A 190 -25.03 36.83 22.44
C ASP A 190 -25.81 37.72 21.45
N GLY A 191 -25.90 37.33 20.17
CA GLY A 191 -26.68 38.05 19.15
C GLY A 191 -28.20 37.95 19.30
N GLN A 192 -28.70 37.13 20.24
CA GLN A 192 -30.14 36.92 20.45
C GLN A 192 -30.65 37.47 21.79
N LYS A 193 -29.93 38.45 22.37
CA LYS A 193 -30.34 39.19 23.56
C LYS A 193 -30.15 40.70 23.38
N GLY A 194 -30.76 41.25 22.34
CA GLY A 194 -30.64 42.68 22.01
C GLY A 194 -31.73 43.18 21.07
N SER A 195 -33.00 42.84 21.32
CA SER A 195 -34.14 43.58 20.78
C SER A 195 -35.39 43.30 21.64
N VAL A 196 -35.50 44.03 22.74
CA VAL A 196 -36.78 44.43 23.34
C VAL A 196 -36.82 45.95 23.28
#